data_AF-A0A836VL26-F1
#
_entry.id   AF-A0A836VL26-F1
#
_cell.length_a   1.000
_cell.length_b   1.000
_cell.length_c   1.000
_cell.angle_alpha   90.00
_cell.angle_beta   90.00
_cell.angle_gamma   90.00
#
_symmetry.space_group_name_H-M   'P 1'
#
loop_
_entity.id
_entity.type
_entity.pdbx_description
1 polymer ?
#
loop_
_entity_poly.entity_id
_entity_poly.type
_entity_poly.pdbx_seq_one_letter_code
_entity_poly.pdbx_strand_id
1 'polypeptide(L)'
;MTTQQSDLFCENRIRPDIRAMLEYHVLEDLPLRAACEKAGLPYQRHVSQHKFSKAGKAYIAQLKQRRRVIVEFGIDEPSLVALLKIRDESLKAGSYVAAVRAHELCLQAVEKAKMGENEMSGKKNVKDMTREEMLAEFSALKLKADGKGFEVDEDPRDAVFWESVGRAK
;
A
#
# COMPACT_ATOMS: atom_id res chain seq x y z
N MET A 1 31.63 16.71 6.83
CA MET A 1 30.64 15.64 7.08
C MET A 1 29.37 16.01 6.33
N THR A 2 29.27 15.67 5.05
CA THR A 2 28.09 15.92 4.22
C THR A 2 27.35 14.60 4.03
N THR A 3 26.22 14.46 4.73
CA THR A 3 25.25 13.40 4.49
C THR A 3 24.70 13.57 3.07
N GLN A 4 25.24 12.80 2.12
CA GLN A 4 24.57 12.55 0.86
C GLN A 4 23.33 11.70 1.17
N GLN A 5 22.20 12.37 1.39
CA GLN A 5 20.91 11.79 1.07
C GLN A 5 20.99 11.44 -0.42
N SER A 6 21.20 10.16 -0.72
CA SER A 6 21.09 9.67 -2.08
C SER A 6 19.64 9.91 -2.48
N ASP A 7 19.44 10.82 -3.43
CA ASP A 7 18.15 11.18 -4.00
C ASP A 7 17.33 9.91 -4.27
N LEU A 8 16.38 9.64 -3.38
CA LEU A 8 15.44 8.51 -3.42
C LEU A 8 14.40 8.65 -4.55
N PHE A 9 14.57 9.66 -5.42
CA PHE A 9 13.72 9.95 -6.54
C PHE A 9 14.57 10.15 -7.80
N CYS A 10 15.01 9.03 -8.39
CA CYS A 10 15.29 8.99 -9.83
C CYS A 10 13.95 8.99 -10.59
N GLU A 11 13.06 9.93 -10.26
CA GLU A 11 11.80 10.13 -10.96
C GLU A 11 12.09 10.80 -12.30
N ASN A 12 11.53 10.21 -13.37
CA ASN A 12 11.29 10.84 -14.67
C ASN A 12 12.42 10.80 -15.72
N ARG A 13 13.21 9.71 -15.81
CA ARG A 13 14.06 9.45 -17.01
C ARG A 13 13.51 8.40 -17.98
N ILE A 14 12.43 7.73 -17.62
CA ILE A 14 11.78 6.72 -18.46
C ILE A 14 10.48 7.34 -18.97
N ARG A 15 10.25 7.28 -20.28
CA ARG A 15 8.99 7.77 -20.85
C ARG A 15 7.80 7.01 -20.22
N PRO A 16 6.68 7.69 -19.93
CA PRO A 16 5.54 7.07 -19.25
C PRO A 16 4.96 5.84 -19.97
N ASP A 17 4.96 5.85 -21.30
CA ASP A 17 4.50 4.73 -22.13
C ASP A 17 5.44 3.51 -22.06
N ILE A 18 6.76 3.73 -22.07
CA ILE A 18 7.75 2.68 -21.87
C ILE A 18 7.64 2.13 -20.44
N ARG A 19 7.37 3.01 -19.46
CA ARG A 19 7.14 2.62 -18.06
C ARG A 19 5.94 1.68 -17.95
N ALA A 20 4.80 2.07 -18.50
CA ALA A 20 3.57 1.26 -18.50
C ALA A 20 3.77 -0.08 -19.21
N MET A 21 4.43 -0.08 -20.37
CA MET A 21 4.77 -1.31 -21.08
C MET A 21 5.63 -2.26 -20.23
N LEU A 22 6.64 -1.73 -19.52
CA LEU A 22 7.48 -2.53 -18.64
C LEU A 22 6.70 -3.08 -17.43
N GLU A 23 5.78 -2.29 -16.86
CA GLU A 23 4.90 -2.75 -15.79
C GLU A 23 4.00 -3.89 -16.27
N TYR A 24 3.33 -3.74 -17.42
CA TYR A 24 2.53 -4.82 -18.03
C TYR A 24 3.35 -6.07 -18.33
N HIS A 25 4.54 -5.90 -18.90
CA HIS A 25 5.38 -7.04 -19.26
C HIS A 25 5.93 -7.78 -18.03
N VAL A 26 6.36 -7.05 -16.99
CA VAL A 26 7.08 -7.64 -15.84
C VAL A 26 6.15 -7.97 -14.67
N LEU A 27 5.20 -7.09 -14.35
CA LEU A 27 4.29 -7.28 -13.21
C LEU A 27 3.09 -8.15 -13.56
N GLU A 28 2.55 -8.05 -14.78
CA GLU A 28 1.42 -8.88 -15.24
C GLU A 28 1.87 -10.12 -16.05
N ASP A 29 3.16 -10.24 -16.37
CA ASP A 29 3.73 -11.34 -17.17
C ASP A 29 3.13 -11.45 -18.58
N LEU A 30 2.71 -10.30 -19.14
CA LEU A 30 2.20 -10.25 -20.50
C LEU A 30 3.33 -10.42 -21.52
N PRO A 31 3.10 -11.11 -22.64
CA PRO A 31 4.04 -11.11 -23.76
C PRO A 31 4.36 -9.67 -24.21
N LEU A 32 5.61 -9.38 -24.58
CA LEU A 32 6.06 -8.02 -24.94
C LEU A 32 5.16 -7.33 -25.97
N ARG A 33 4.66 -8.08 -26.95
CA ARG A 33 3.71 -7.57 -27.95
C ARG A 33 2.41 -7.07 -27.31
N ALA A 34 1.80 -7.87 -26.44
CA ALA A 34 0.57 -7.51 -25.74
C ALA A 34 0.80 -6.34 -24.78
N ALA A 35 1.95 -6.30 -24.10
CA ALA A 35 2.33 -5.18 -23.24
C ALA A 35 2.51 -3.87 -24.02
N CYS A 36 3.13 -3.92 -25.20
CA CYS A 36 3.24 -2.77 -26.11
C CYS A 36 1.86 -2.29 -26.58
N GLU A 37 1.00 -3.20 -27.03
CA GLU A 37 -0.36 -2.89 -27.48
C GLU A 37 -1.17 -2.24 -26.34
N LYS A 38 -1.12 -2.81 -25.13
CA LYS A 38 -1.80 -2.27 -23.93
C LYS A 38 -1.25 -0.90 -23.50
N ALA A 39 0.03 -0.63 -23.75
CA ALA A 39 0.66 0.67 -23.49
C ALA A 39 0.53 1.68 -24.65
N GLY A 40 -0.15 1.34 -25.74
CA GLY A 40 -0.29 2.21 -26.91
C GLY A 40 1.00 2.39 -27.72
N LEU A 41 1.97 1.48 -27.58
CA LEU A 41 3.25 1.52 -28.27
C LEU A 41 3.26 0.61 -29.50
N PRO A 42 3.85 1.05 -30.63
CA PRO A 42 4.05 0.18 -31.79
C PRO A 42 5.04 -0.93 -31.43
N TYR A 43 4.63 -2.19 -31.60
CA TYR A 43 5.51 -3.33 -31.42
C TYR A 43 6.46 -3.48 -32.60
N GLN A 44 7.74 -3.18 -32.39
CA GLN A 44 8.80 -3.50 -33.34
C GLN A 44 9.56 -4.75 -32.85
N ARG A 45 9.63 -5.81 -33.66
CA ARG A 45 10.32 -7.07 -33.30
C ARG A 45 11.79 -6.89 -32.88
N HIS A 46 12.43 -5.80 -33.29
CA HIS A 46 13.84 -5.48 -32.97
C HIS A 46 14.05 -4.62 -31.70
N VAL A 47 12.99 -4.31 -30.94
CA VAL A 47 13.10 -3.49 -29.70
C VAL A 47 13.89 -4.20 -28.60
N SER A 48 14.05 -5.52 -28.69
CA SER A 48 14.90 -6.30 -27.77
C SER A 48 16.37 -5.87 -27.76
N GLN A 49 16.81 -5.07 -28.74
CA GLN A 49 18.17 -4.51 -28.79
C GLN A 49 18.30 -3.11 -28.16
N HIS A 50 17.21 -2.51 -27.68
CA HIS A 50 17.32 -1.24 -26.96
C HIS A 50 18.12 -1.46 -25.68
N LYS A 51 19.38 -1.02 -25.68
CA LYS A 51 20.18 -0.92 -24.47
C LYS A 51 19.45 0.04 -23.54
N PHE A 52 18.71 -0.51 -22.57
CA PHE A 52 18.10 0.30 -21.52
C PHE A 52 19.18 1.13 -20.85
N SER A 53 18.86 2.40 -20.63
CA SER A 53 19.71 3.30 -19.85
C SER A 53 19.97 2.70 -18.45
N LYS A 54 20.98 3.20 -17.74
CA LYS A 54 21.25 2.79 -16.35
C LYS A 54 19.98 2.89 -15.49
N ALA A 55 19.19 3.94 -15.70
CA ALA A 55 17.90 4.14 -15.05
C ALA A 55 16.86 3.08 -15.46
N GLY A 56 16.74 2.76 -16.75
CA GLY A 56 15.85 1.70 -17.24
C GLY A 56 16.17 0.33 -16.65
N LYS A 57 17.46 -0.03 -16.55
CA LYS A 57 17.89 -1.29 -15.92
C LYS A 57 17.57 -1.32 -14.42
N ALA A 58 17.79 -0.23 -13.70
CA ALA A 58 17.45 -0.13 -12.29
C ALA A 58 15.94 -0.29 -12.07
N TYR A 59 15.13 0.32 -12.92
CA TYR A 59 13.68 0.23 -12.85
C TYR A 59 13.17 -1.19 -13.14
N ILE A 60 13.70 -1.87 -14.18
CA ILE A 60 13.38 -3.29 -14.43
C ILE A 60 13.75 -4.17 -13.22
N ALA A 61 14.88 -3.90 -12.56
CA ALA A 61 15.27 -4.64 -11.36
C ALA A 61 14.27 -4.43 -10.20
N GLN A 62 13.76 -3.20 -10.02
CA GLN A 62 12.70 -2.91 -9.06
C GLN A 62 11.40 -3.65 -9.41
N LEU A 63 11.00 -3.66 -10.69
CA LEU A 63 9.81 -4.38 -11.14
C LEU A 63 9.92 -5.90 -10.90
N LYS A 64 11.10 -6.49 -11.15
CA LYS A 64 11.34 -7.90 -10.84
C LYS A 64 11.23 -8.21 -9.34
N GLN A 65 11.68 -7.29 -8.48
CA GLN A 65 11.53 -7.44 -7.03
C GLN A 65 10.06 -7.35 -6.60
N ARG A 66 9.29 -6.42 -7.17
CA ARG A 66 7.83 -6.34 -6.94
C ARG A 66 7.09 -7.57 -7.46
N ARG A 67 7.44 -8.09 -8.63
CA ARG A 67 6.86 -9.33 -9.16
C ARG A 67 7.05 -10.52 -8.21
N ARG A 68 8.17 -10.61 -7.49
CA ARG A 68 8.35 -11.64 -6.45
C ARG A 68 7.30 -11.52 -5.35
N VAL A 69 7.02 -10.29 -4.87
CA VAL A 69 5.97 -10.03 -3.87
C VAL A 69 4.61 -10.44 -4.41
N ILE A 70 4.27 -10.05 -5.63
CA ILE A 70 2.99 -10.40 -6.27
C ILE A 70 2.83 -11.91 -6.39
N VAL A 71 3.88 -12.62 -6.84
CA VAL A 71 3.84 -14.08 -6.97
C VAL A 71 3.72 -14.78 -5.62
N GLU A 72 4.36 -14.25 -4.58
CA GLU A 72 4.39 -14.88 -3.26
C GLU A 72 3.14 -14.58 -2.41
N PHE A 73 2.63 -13.36 -2.45
CA PHE A 73 1.55 -12.89 -1.55
C PHE A 73 0.26 -12.50 -2.28
N GLY A 74 0.28 -12.46 -3.61
CA GLY A 74 -0.88 -12.07 -4.43
C GLY A 74 -1.22 -10.59 -4.41
N ILE A 75 -0.37 -9.74 -3.82
CA ILE A 75 -0.58 -8.29 -3.72
C ILE A 75 0.64 -7.52 -4.22
N ASP A 76 0.42 -6.32 -4.77
CA ASP A 76 1.48 -5.42 -5.23
C ASP A 76 1.76 -4.34 -4.18
N GLU A 77 2.39 -4.75 -3.09
CA GLU A 77 2.75 -3.87 -1.97
C GLU A 77 4.27 -3.63 -1.96
N PRO A 78 4.75 -2.42 -2.35
CA PRO A 78 6.18 -2.14 -2.47
C PRO A 78 6.96 -2.28 -1.16
N SER A 79 6.32 -2.03 -0.01
CA SER A 79 6.95 -2.15 1.30
C SER A 79 7.39 -3.58 1.62
N LEU A 80 6.69 -4.60 1.09
CA LEU A 80 7.06 -6.01 1.25
C LEU A 80 8.38 -6.38 0.58
N VAL A 81 8.82 -5.63 -0.43
CA VAL A 81 10.11 -5.89 -1.11
C VAL A 81 11.27 -5.80 -0.12
N ALA A 82 11.23 -4.83 0.80
CA ALA A 82 12.28 -4.64 1.79
C ALA A 82 12.28 -5.78 2.82
N LEU A 83 11.10 -6.18 3.30
CA LEU A 83 10.94 -7.29 4.25
C LEU A 83 11.39 -8.62 3.65
N LEU A 84 11.06 -8.88 2.38
CA LEU A 84 11.55 -10.06 1.65
C LEU A 84 13.08 -10.10 1.56
N LYS A 85 13.74 -8.96 1.32
CA LYS A 85 15.21 -8.90 1.31
C LYS A 85 15.80 -9.24 2.66
N ILE A 86 15.27 -8.63 3.74
CA ILE A 86 15.71 -8.90 5.11
C ILE A 86 15.54 -10.38 5.46
N ARG A 87 14.41 -10.99 5.07
CA ARG A 87 14.18 -12.42 5.24
C ARG A 87 15.22 -13.26 4.50
N ASP A 88 15.39 -13.03 3.20
CA ASP A 88 16.30 -13.80 2.34
C ASP A 88 17.76 -13.66 2.83
N GLU A 89 18.17 -12.47 3.29
CA GLU A 89 19.48 -12.22 3.88
C GLU A 89 19.65 -12.90 5.24
N SER A 90 18.62 -12.89 6.08
CA SER A 90 18.62 -13.57 7.38
C SER A 90 18.75 -15.08 7.23
N LEU A 91 18.06 -15.67 6.24
CA LEU A 91 18.18 -17.09 5.90
C LEU A 91 19.61 -17.43 5.44
N LYS A 92 20.20 -16.61 4.57
CA LYS A 92 21.59 -16.80 4.11
C LYS A 92 22.60 -16.68 5.26
N ALA A 93 22.34 -15.80 6.22
CA ALA A 93 23.17 -15.64 7.40
C ALA A 93 22.94 -16.73 8.48
N GLY A 94 22.00 -17.66 8.26
CA GLY A 94 21.67 -18.72 9.23
C GLY A 94 20.83 -18.25 10.43
N SER A 95 20.32 -17.02 10.41
CA SER A 95 19.47 -16.47 11.46
C SER A 95 17.99 -16.78 11.18
N TYR A 96 17.58 -18.00 11.50
CA TYR A 96 16.21 -18.47 11.27
C TYR A 96 15.17 -17.65 12.05
N VAL A 97 15.49 -17.22 13.27
CA VAL A 97 14.57 -16.39 14.09
C VAL A 97 14.28 -15.06 13.39
N ALA A 98 15.30 -14.38 12.86
CA ALA A 98 15.11 -13.12 12.13
C ALA A 98 14.34 -13.33 10.83
N ALA A 99 14.61 -14.43 10.12
CA ALA A 99 13.89 -14.79 8.89
C ALA A 99 12.40 -15.05 9.15
N VAL A 100 12.07 -15.82 10.18
CA VAL A 100 10.67 -16.09 10.58
C VAL A 100 9.97 -14.79 10.95
N ARG A 101 10.61 -13.93 11.76
CA ARG A 101 10.03 -12.65 12.16
C ARG A 101 9.79 -11.71 10.99
N ALA A 102 10.73 -11.65 10.04
CA ALA A 102 10.56 -10.88 8.81
C ALA A 102 9.40 -11.41 7.96
N HIS A 103 9.21 -12.73 7.92
CA HIS A 103 8.09 -13.36 7.22
C HIS A 103 6.74 -13.09 7.90
N GLU A 104 6.66 -13.18 9.23
CA GLU A 104 5.47 -12.80 10.01
C GLU A 104 5.04 -11.37 9.73
N LEU A 105 6.01 -10.43 9.69
CA LEU A 105 5.73 -9.04 9.33
C LEU A 105 5.21 -8.89 7.90
N CYS A 106 5.68 -9.74 6.95
CA CYS A 106 5.11 -9.76 5.61
C CYS A 106 3.63 -10.16 5.65
N LEU A 107 3.29 -11.23 6.37
CA LEU A 107 1.90 -11.72 6.47
C LEU A 107 0.98 -10.67 7.11
N GLN A 108 1.42 -10.01 8.19
CA GLN A 108 0.66 -8.94 8.82
C GLN A 108 0.43 -7.74 7.88
N ALA A 109 1.43 -7.36 7.10
CA ALA A 109 1.30 -6.29 6.11
C ALA A 109 0.33 -6.69 4.98
N VAL A 110 0.35 -7.96 4.55
CA VAL A 110 -0.61 -8.49 3.56
C VAL A 110 -2.04 -8.46 4.09
N GLU A 111 -2.26 -8.88 5.34
CA GLU A 111 -3.57 -8.82 5.97
C GLU A 111 -4.08 -7.37 6.05
N LYS A 112 -3.23 -6.43 6.47
CA LYS A 112 -3.58 -5.00 6.50
C LYS A 112 -3.91 -4.45 5.12
N ALA A 113 -3.17 -4.83 4.09
CA ALA A 113 -3.43 -4.39 2.72
C ALA A 113 -4.80 -4.92 2.23
N LYS A 114 -5.10 -6.19 2.49
CA LYS A 114 -6.40 -6.80 2.14
C LYS A 114 -7.57 -6.21 2.93
N MET A 115 -7.36 -5.86 4.20
CA MET A 115 -8.37 -5.23 5.05
C MET A 115 -8.57 -3.75 4.69
N GLY A 116 -7.52 -3.05 4.27
CA GLY A 116 -7.58 -1.67 3.78
C GLY A 116 -8.43 -1.52 2.51
N GLU A 117 -8.51 -2.54 1.67
CA GLU A 117 -9.47 -2.60 0.55
C GLU A 117 -10.93 -2.74 1.01
N ASN A 118 -11.18 -3.25 2.23
CA ASN A 118 -12.52 -3.49 2.77
C ASN A 118 -13.00 -2.45 3.81
N GLU A 119 -12.13 -1.62 4.41
CA GLU A 119 -12.51 -0.80 5.58
C GLU A 119 -12.54 0.73 5.39
N MET A 120 -12.32 1.29 4.19
CA MET A 120 -12.36 2.75 3.99
C MET A 120 -13.36 3.26 2.95
N SER A 121 -14.34 2.44 2.54
CA SER A 121 -15.31 2.84 1.50
C SER A 121 -16.60 3.50 2.01
N GLY A 122 -16.67 4.03 3.24
CA GLY A 122 -17.93 4.63 3.69
C GLY A 122 -17.94 5.46 4.96
N LYS A 123 -16.80 5.67 5.63
CA LYS A 123 -16.78 6.52 6.82
C LYS A 123 -16.43 7.95 6.44
N LYS A 124 -17.41 8.83 6.60
CA LYS A 124 -17.19 10.28 6.56
C LYS A 124 -16.12 10.62 7.61
N ASN A 125 -15.29 11.61 7.32
CA ASN A 125 -14.40 12.15 8.34
C ASN A 125 -15.24 12.61 9.54
N VAL A 126 -14.71 12.47 10.76
CA VAL A 126 -15.40 12.90 12.01
C VAL A 126 -15.89 14.36 11.94
N LYS A 127 -15.19 15.21 11.16
CA LYS A 127 -15.56 16.61 10.93
C LYS A 127 -16.86 16.78 10.13
N ASP A 128 -17.23 15.78 9.34
CA ASP A 128 -18.36 15.78 8.41
C ASP A 128 -19.51 14.86 8.89
N MET A 129 -19.35 14.19 10.04
CA MET A 129 -20.38 13.33 10.63
C MET A 129 -21.33 14.13 11.52
N THR A 130 -22.63 13.82 11.43
CA THR A 130 -23.63 14.37 12.34
C THR A 130 -23.55 13.72 13.72
N ARG A 131 -24.14 14.35 14.74
CA ARG A 131 -24.17 13.84 16.13
C ARG A 131 -24.71 12.40 16.21
N GLU A 132 -25.76 12.13 15.44
CA GLU A 132 -26.41 10.82 15.39
C GLU A 132 -25.52 9.76 14.73
N GLU A 133 -24.82 10.12 13.65
CA GLU A 133 -23.86 9.24 12.97
C GLU A 133 -22.69 8.88 13.91
N MET A 134 -22.17 9.86 14.65
CA MET A 134 -21.10 9.60 15.64
C MET A 134 -21.58 8.70 16.78
N LEU A 135 -22.76 8.95 17.35
CA LEU A 135 -23.31 8.12 18.43
C LEU A 135 -23.63 6.69 17.95
N ALA A 136 -24.06 6.52 16.70
CA ALA A 136 -24.24 5.22 16.07
C ALA A 136 -22.91 4.47 15.88
N GLU A 137 -21.84 5.15 15.47
CA GLU A 137 -20.51 4.53 15.38
C GLU A 137 -19.96 4.15 16.76
N PHE A 138 -20.09 5.02 17.74
CA PHE A 138 -19.65 4.74 19.12
C PHE A 138 -20.42 3.58 19.73
N SER A 139 -21.73 3.52 19.54
CA SER A 139 -22.55 2.40 20.02
C SER A 139 -22.22 1.10 19.29
N ALA A 140 -21.97 1.12 17.98
CA ALA A 140 -21.54 -0.05 17.22
C ALA A 140 -20.15 -0.57 17.65
N LEU A 141 -19.21 0.34 17.92
CA LEU A 141 -17.89 -0.01 18.46
C LEU A 141 -18.00 -0.64 19.86
N LYS A 142 -18.84 -0.08 20.73
CA LYS A 142 -19.08 -0.63 22.07
C LYS A 142 -19.80 -1.99 22.03
N LEU A 143 -20.76 -2.16 21.13
CA LEU A 143 -21.46 -3.43 20.95
C LEU A 143 -20.52 -4.54 20.46
N LYS A 144 -19.54 -4.20 19.62
CA LYS A 144 -18.47 -5.10 19.20
C LYS A 144 -17.45 -5.41 20.30
N ALA A 145 -17.20 -4.46 21.21
CA ALA A 145 -16.22 -4.61 22.28
C ALA A 145 -16.77 -5.35 23.52
N ASP A 146 -17.98 -4.98 23.97
CA ASP A 146 -18.53 -5.41 25.26
C ASP A 146 -19.84 -6.23 25.13
N GLY A 147 -20.38 -6.39 23.92
CA GLY A 147 -21.62 -7.14 23.67
C GLY A 147 -22.90 -6.48 24.19
N LYS A 148 -22.84 -5.26 24.73
CA LYS A 148 -24.01 -4.48 25.18
C LYS A 148 -24.00 -3.05 24.63
N GLY A 149 -25.14 -2.62 24.08
CA GLY A 149 -25.35 -1.26 23.57
C GLY A 149 -25.48 -0.22 24.69
N PHE A 150 -25.34 1.06 24.33
CA PHE A 150 -25.57 2.18 25.24
C PHE A 150 -27.08 2.41 25.41
N GLU A 151 -27.56 2.57 26.65
CA GLU A 151 -28.86 3.18 26.89
C GLU A 151 -28.69 4.70 26.75
N VAL A 152 -29.43 5.31 25.83
CA VAL A 152 -29.36 6.75 25.56
C VAL A 152 -30.12 7.47 26.68
N ASP A 153 -29.44 7.73 27.78
CA ASP A 153 -29.87 8.76 28.73
C ASP A 153 -29.12 10.06 28.41
N GLU A 154 -29.87 11.14 28.21
CA GLU A 154 -29.32 12.47 27.98
C GLU A 154 -28.54 12.94 29.21
N ASP A 155 -27.20 12.91 29.16
CA ASP A 155 -26.37 13.45 30.24
C ASP A 155 -26.43 14.99 30.20
N PRO A 156 -26.91 15.67 31.27
CA PRO A 156 -27.02 17.12 31.31
C PRO A 156 -25.67 17.85 31.18
N ARG A 157 -24.53 17.14 31.26
CA ARG A 157 -23.18 17.69 31.05
C ARG A 157 -22.80 17.86 29.58
N ASP A 158 -23.54 17.22 28.65
CA ASP A 158 -23.29 17.37 27.21
C ASP A 158 -23.48 18.82 26.74
N ALA A 159 -24.46 19.54 27.30
CA ALA A 159 -24.72 20.93 26.93
C ALA A 159 -23.52 21.85 27.20
N VAL A 160 -22.83 21.64 28.32
CA VAL A 160 -21.66 22.41 28.74
C VAL A 160 -20.45 22.12 27.85
N PHE A 161 -20.29 20.87 27.43
CA PHE A 161 -19.24 20.48 26.49
C PHE A 161 -19.42 21.19 25.14
N TRP A 162 -20.63 21.23 24.58
CA TRP A 162 -20.87 21.87 23.29
C TRP A 162 -20.75 23.40 23.32
N GLU A 163 -21.11 24.06 24.43
CA GLU A 163 -20.81 25.47 24.67
C GLU A 163 -19.29 25.74 24.66
N SER A 164 -18.49 24.85 25.27
CA SER A 164 -17.03 24.99 25.33
C SER A 164 -16.33 24.83 23.97
N VAL A 165 -16.96 24.08 23.04
CA VAL A 165 -16.47 23.90 21.66
C VAL A 165 -16.98 25.03 20.74
N GLY A 166 -17.63 26.06 21.30
CA GLY A 166 -18.06 27.25 20.56
C GLY A 166 -19.22 26.98 19.60
N ARG A 167 -19.92 25.86 19.73
CA ARG A 167 -21.15 25.57 18.98
C ARG A 167 -22.37 25.88 19.84
N ALA A 168 -22.67 27.16 19.98
CA ALA A 168 -24.01 27.58 20.33
C ALA A 168 -24.86 27.57 19.05
N LYS A 169 -25.92 26.74 19.07
CA LYS A 169 -27.07 26.62 18.13
C LYS A 169 -26.88 27.09 16.69
#